data_AF-A0A960I7M5-F1
#
_entry.id   AF-A0A960I7M5-F1
#
_cell.length_a   1.000
_cell.length_b   1.000
_cell.length_c   1.000
_cell.angle_alpha   90.00
_cell.angle_beta   90.00
_cell.angle_gamma   90.00
#
_symmetry.space_group_name_H-M   'P 1'
#
loop_
_entity.id
_entity.type
_entity.pdbx_description
1 polymer ?
#
loop_
_entity_poly.entity_id
_entity_poly.type
_entity_poly.pdbx_seq_one_letter_code
_entity_poly.pdbx_strand_id
1 'polypeptide(L)'
;MIILDTTVASELMRTEPDAAVLGWVDSQPTDRLFITATTVAQLFYGVTRLADGRRKRELAGIIEAVVEEDFVDRVVAFDDVAACHYADIAAGRERAGRPISMADAQIAAICRSHAAIVATRDVGDFAGTGVAVLDPREPQPSVK
;
A
#
# COMPACT_ATOMS: atom_id res chain seq x y z
N MET A 1 -8.75 3.93 -9.42
CA MET A 1 -7.77 2.98 -8.88
C MET A 1 -7.57 3.27 -7.41
N ILE A 2 -7.50 2.23 -6.58
CA ILE A 2 -7.18 2.32 -5.16
C ILE A 2 -5.92 1.47 -4.93
N ILE A 3 -4.88 2.08 -4.38
CA ILE A 3 -3.60 1.43 -4.07
C ILE A 3 -3.62 1.06 -2.59
N LEU A 4 -3.47 -0.23 -2.29
CA LEU A 4 -3.30 -0.73 -0.94
C LEU A 4 -1.86 -0.46 -0.51
N ASP A 5 -1.71 0.35 0.53
CA ASP A 5 -0.46 0.47 1.26
C ASP A 5 -0.12 -0.85 1.99
N THR A 6 1.13 -1.02 2.36
CA THR A 6 1.67 -2.19 3.06
C THR A 6 0.90 -2.52 4.33
N THR A 7 0.41 -1.52 5.05
CA THR A 7 -0.39 -1.74 6.27
C THR A 7 -1.72 -2.44 6.01
N VAL A 8 -2.28 -2.30 4.81
CA VAL A 8 -3.51 -2.97 4.36
C VAL A 8 -3.19 -4.27 3.65
N ALA A 9 -2.24 -4.27 2.72
CA ALA A 9 -1.83 -5.47 1.98
C ALA A 9 -1.32 -6.58 2.91
N SER A 10 -0.51 -6.23 3.92
CA SER A 10 -0.01 -7.21 4.90
C SER A 10 -1.10 -7.73 5.85
N GLU A 11 -2.20 -6.99 6.04
CA GLU A 11 -3.31 -7.41 6.90
C GLU A 11 -4.07 -8.58 6.26
N LEU A 12 -4.23 -8.58 4.93
CA LEU A 12 -4.85 -9.67 4.15
C LEU A 12 -4.08 -11.00 4.28
N MET A 13 -2.83 -10.96 4.71
CA MET A 13 -1.96 -12.13 4.85
C MET A 13 -1.93 -12.70 6.28
N ARG A 14 -2.67 -12.09 7.21
CA ARG A 14 -2.72 -12.55 8.60
C ARG A 14 -3.67 -13.72 8.76
N THR A 15 -3.36 -14.63 9.68
CA THR A 15 -4.26 -15.71 10.09
C THR A 15 -5.59 -15.18 10.64
N GLU A 16 -5.53 -14.07 11.37
CA GLU A 16 -6.67 -13.36 11.91
C GLU A 16 -6.56 -11.89 11.46
N PRO A 17 -7.13 -11.55 10.30
CA PRO A 17 -7.16 -10.18 9.79
C PRO A 17 -8.22 -9.34 10.51
N ASP A 18 -8.01 -8.03 10.56
CA ASP A 18 -9.04 -7.08 10.97
C ASP A 18 -10.30 -7.22 10.07
N ALA A 19 -11.44 -7.53 10.68
CA ALA A 19 -12.69 -7.78 9.97
C ALA A 19 -13.21 -6.57 9.20
N ALA A 20 -12.93 -5.34 9.65
CA ALA A 20 -13.33 -4.13 8.94
C ALA A 20 -12.50 -3.95 7.67
N VAL A 21 -11.18 -4.22 7.75
CA VAL A 21 -10.29 -4.18 6.59
C VAL A 21 -10.70 -5.23 5.56
N LEU A 22 -10.93 -6.46 6.01
CA LEU A 22 -11.35 -7.55 5.12
C LEU A 22 -12.69 -7.25 4.46
N GLY A 23 -13.69 -6.84 5.25
CA GLY A 23 -15.01 -6.48 4.73
C GLY A 23 -14.97 -5.30 3.76
N TRP A 24 -14.08 -4.32 3.98
CA TRP A 24 -13.88 -3.24 3.02
C TRP A 24 -13.24 -3.75 1.73
N VAL A 25 -12.18 -4.55 1.78
CA VAL A 25 -11.54 -5.12 0.58
C VAL A 25 -12.53 -5.96 -0.23
N ASP A 26 -13.31 -6.82 0.43
CA ASP A 26 -14.33 -7.67 -0.20
C ASP A 26 -15.47 -6.86 -0.84
N SER A 27 -15.69 -5.62 -0.39
CA SER A 27 -16.70 -4.72 -0.97
C SER A 27 -16.22 -3.98 -2.22
N GLN A 28 -14.92 -3.99 -2.51
CA GLN A 28 -14.37 -3.29 -3.67
C GLN A 28 -14.37 -4.19 -4.91
N PRO A 29 -14.62 -3.64 -6.11
CA PRO A 29 -14.34 -4.36 -7.35
C PRO A 29 -12.85 -4.73 -7.42
N THR A 30 -12.56 -6.01 -7.62
CA THR A 30 -11.19 -6.53 -7.59
C THR A 30 -10.29 -5.83 -8.61
N ASP A 31 -10.81 -5.50 -9.80
CA ASP A 31 -10.12 -4.76 -10.86
C ASP A 31 -9.76 -3.30 -10.51
N ARG A 32 -10.21 -2.80 -9.35
CA ARG A 32 -9.91 -1.44 -8.86
C ARG A 32 -8.86 -1.40 -7.76
N LEU A 33 -8.47 -2.55 -7.19
CA LEU A 33 -7.46 -2.65 -6.14
C LEU A 33 -6.08 -2.95 -6.74
N PHE A 34 -5.05 -2.24 -6.28
CA PHE A 34 -3.68 -2.36 -6.77
C PHE A 34 -2.72 -2.33 -5.59
N ILE A 35 -1.49 -2.81 -5.78
CA ILE A 35 -0.37 -2.61 -4.85
C ILE A 35 0.78 -1.94 -5.59
N THR A 36 1.78 -1.43 -4.86
CA THR A 36 2.97 -0.86 -5.48
C THR A 36 4.14 -1.85 -5.44
N ALA A 37 5.11 -1.69 -6.34
CA ALA A 37 6.38 -2.39 -6.26
C ALA A 37 7.10 -2.11 -4.92
N THR A 38 6.92 -0.93 -4.33
CA THR A 38 7.41 -0.58 -2.99
C THR A 38 6.75 -1.44 -1.91
N THR A 39 5.44 -1.64 -1.98
CA THR A 39 4.68 -2.54 -1.08
C THR A 39 5.16 -3.98 -1.21
N VAL A 40 5.32 -4.47 -2.44
CA VAL A 40 5.88 -5.80 -2.72
C VAL A 40 7.27 -5.95 -2.08
N ALA A 41 8.14 -4.95 -2.26
CA ALA A 41 9.47 -4.94 -1.65
C ALA A 41 9.41 -5.00 -0.11
N GLN A 42 8.49 -4.26 0.53
CA GLN A 42 8.32 -4.29 1.98
C GLN A 42 7.83 -5.64 2.49
N LEU A 43 6.90 -6.28 1.78
CA LEU A 43 6.39 -7.62 2.12
C LEU A 43 7.51 -8.67 2.03
N PHE A 44 8.21 -8.73 0.90
CA PHE A 44 9.32 -9.67 0.71
C PHE A 44 10.50 -9.41 1.66
N TYR A 45 10.81 -8.15 1.95
CA TYR A 45 11.82 -7.81 2.97
C TYR A 45 11.40 -8.27 4.38
N GLY A 46 10.11 -8.15 4.70
CA GLY A 46 9.54 -8.62 5.95
C GLY A 46 9.71 -10.13 6.15
N VAL A 47 9.38 -10.95 5.15
CA VAL A 47 9.54 -12.40 5.24
C VAL A 47 11.00 -12.84 5.15
N THR A 48 11.82 -12.19 4.31
CA THR A 48 13.22 -12.58 4.10
C THR A 48 14.05 -12.45 5.37
N ARG A 49 13.77 -11.47 6.23
CA ARG A 49 14.51 -11.27 7.49
C ARG A 49 14.17 -12.28 8.59
N LEU A 50 13.12 -13.08 8.43
CA LEU A 50 12.77 -14.10 9.41
C LEU A 50 13.83 -15.20 9.44
N ALA A 51 14.02 -15.81 10.61
CA ALA A 51 14.83 -17.02 10.74
C ALA A 51 14.25 -18.14 9.86
N ASP A 52 15.14 -18.96 9.30
CA ASP A 52 14.72 -20.09 8.48
C ASP A 52 13.88 -21.06 9.28
N GLY A 53 12.75 -21.47 8.72
CA GLY A 53 11.80 -22.32 9.43
C GLY A 53 10.44 -22.36 8.76
N ARG A 54 9.51 -23.06 9.42
CA ARG A 54 8.13 -23.26 8.96
C ARG A 54 7.43 -21.93 8.66
N ARG A 55 7.46 -21.00 9.63
CA ARG A 55 6.82 -19.69 9.52
C ARG A 55 7.28 -18.87 8.31
N LYS A 56 8.59 -18.84 8.04
CA LYS A 56 9.15 -18.12 6.88
C LYS A 56 8.64 -18.71 5.58
N ARG A 57 8.66 -20.04 5.44
CA ARG A 57 8.17 -20.74 4.24
C ARG A 57 6.68 -20.53 4.01
N GLU A 58 5.87 -20.65 5.05
CA GLU A 58 4.43 -20.45 4.97
C GLU A 58 4.09 -19.00 4.57
N LEU A 59 4.71 -18.01 5.21
CA LEU A 59 4.48 -16.60 4.87
C LEU A 59 5.00 -16.24 3.47
N ALA A 60 6.13 -16.81 3.05
CA ALA A 60 6.66 -16.58 1.71
C ALA A 60 5.69 -17.09 0.64
N GLY A 61 5.16 -18.30 0.80
CA GLY A 61 4.17 -18.86 -0.13
C GLY A 61 2.87 -18.05 -0.17
N ILE A 62 2.42 -17.49 0.97
CA ILE A 62 1.26 -16.58 1.01
C ILE A 62 1.56 -15.29 0.23
N ILE A 63 2.72 -14.67 0.45
CA ILE A 63 3.10 -13.44 -0.27
C ILE A 63 3.22 -13.70 -1.77
N GLU A 64 3.86 -14.80 -2.17
CA GLU A 64 3.99 -15.21 -3.58
C GLU A 64 2.61 -15.38 -4.23
N ALA A 65 1.69 -16.13 -3.59
CA ALA A 65 0.33 -16.30 -4.10
C ALA A 65 -0.42 -14.96 -4.25
N VAL A 66 -0.36 -14.09 -3.23
CA VAL A 66 -1.03 -12.78 -3.31
C VAL A 66 -0.43 -11.90 -4.41
N VAL A 67 0.89 -11.88 -4.58
CA VAL A 67 1.53 -11.01 -5.58
C VAL A 67 1.37 -11.56 -6.99
N GLU A 68 1.54 -12.87 -7.20
CA GLU A 68 1.58 -13.49 -8.52
C GLU A 68 0.21 -13.96 -9.02
N GLU A 69 -0.74 -14.25 -8.12
CA GLU A 69 -2.09 -14.68 -8.49
C GLU A 69 -3.11 -13.56 -8.28
N ASP A 70 -3.20 -13.01 -7.07
CA ASP A 70 -4.21 -11.98 -6.79
C ASP A 70 -3.86 -10.68 -7.52
N PHE A 71 -2.66 -10.12 -7.32
CA PHE A 71 -2.27 -8.82 -7.90
C PHE A 71 -1.52 -8.90 -9.24
N VAL A 72 -1.69 -10.00 -9.98
CA VAL A 72 -1.17 -10.10 -11.35
C VAL A 72 -1.63 -8.90 -12.19
N ASP A 73 -0.69 -8.28 -12.92
CA ASP A 73 -0.89 -7.05 -13.70
C ASP A 73 -1.41 -5.82 -12.91
N ARG A 74 -1.46 -5.91 -11.57
CA ARG A 74 -1.94 -4.86 -10.66
C ARG A 74 -0.88 -4.41 -9.65
N VAL A 75 0.39 -4.65 -9.98
CA VAL A 75 1.56 -4.09 -9.28
C VAL A 75 2.05 -2.86 -10.04
N VAL A 76 1.92 -1.69 -9.43
CA VAL A 76 2.32 -0.41 -10.05
C VAL A 76 3.78 -0.10 -9.72
N ALA A 77 4.58 0.19 -10.76
CA ALA A 77 6.01 0.48 -10.62
C ALA A 77 6.26 1.90 -10.09
N PHE A 78 7.43 2.10 -9.46
CA PHE A 78 7.98 3.43 -9.20
C PHE A 78 8.80 3.85 -10.43
N ASP A 79 8.15 4.54 -11.36
CA ASP A 79 8.75 5.01 -12.63
C ASP A 79 9.31 6.44 -12.52
N ASP A 80 9.77 6.98 -13.64
CA ASP A 80 10.33 8.33 -13.75
C ASP A 80 9.29 9.43 -13.45
N VAL A 81 8.03 9.23 -13.85
CA VAL A 81 6.93 10.17 -13.54
C VAL A 81 6.65 10.21 -12.04
N ALA A 82 6.56 9.04 -11.39
CA ALA A 82 6.44 8.94 -9.95
C ALA A 82 7.67 9.53 -9.25
N ALA A 83 8.89 9.34 -9.79
CA ALA A 83 10.10 9.92 -9.21
C ALA A 83 10.08 11.46 -9.16
N CYS A 84 9.48 12.14 -10.15
CA CYS A 84 9.27 13.58 -10.09
C CYS A 84 8.33 13.97 -8.94
N HIS A 85 7.19 13.29 -8.78
CA HIS A 85 6.26 13.55 -7.68
C HIS A 85 6.87 13.25 -6.30
N TYR A 86 7.72 12.23 -6.21
CA TYR A 86 8.45 11.89 -4.99
C TYR A 86 9.28 13.08 -4.48
N ALA A 87 10.05 13.72 -5.38
CA ALA A 87 10.90 14.85 -5.01
C ALA A 87 10.08 16.01 -4.43
N ASP A 88 8.95 16.34 -5.06
CA ASP A 88 8.03 17.38 -4.58
C ASP A 88 7.45 17.04 -3.21
N ILE A 89 7.01 15.80 -3.00
CA ILE A 89 6.44 15.33 -1.74
C ILE A 89 7.49 15.39 -0.63
N ALA A 90 8.65 14.78 -0.84
CA ALA A 90 9.69 14.66 0.16
C ALA A 90 10.21 16.04 0.60
N ALA A 91 10.55 16.90 -0.37
CA ALA A 91 11.02 18.25 -0.08
C ALA A 91 9.93 19.14 0.53
N GLY A 92 8.68 18.98 0.10
CA GLY A 92 7.54 19.70 0.68
C GLY A 92 7.30 19.33 2.15
N ARG A 93 7.33 18.03 2.46
CA ARG A 93 7.17 17.46 3.81
C ARG A 93 8.32 17.88 4.73
N GLU A 94 9.55 17.88 4.24
CA GLU A 94 10.72 18.37 4.98
C GLU A 94 10.59 19.85 5.34
N ARG A 95 10.26 20.72 4.36
CA ARG A 95 10.04 22.16 4.61
C ARG A 95 8.91 22.44 5.60
N ALA A 96 7.90 21.56 5.64
CA ALA A 96 6.79 21.65 6.59
C ALA A 96 7.13 21.11 7.99
N GLY A 97 8.38 20.69 8.25
CA GLY A 97 8.81 20.13 9.54
C GLY A 97 8.21 18.76 9.85
N ARG A 98 7.74 18.04 8.82
CA ARG A 98 7.09 16.73 8.94
C ARG A 98 7.70 15.79 7.91
N PRO A 99 8.95 15.32 8.05
CA PRO A 99 9.54 14.40 7.07
C PRO A 99 8.67 13.16 6.86
N ILE A 100 8.85 12.50 5.72
CA ILE A 100 8.13 11.29 5.31
C ILE A 100 9.17 10.20 4.98
N SER A 101 8.83 8.93 5.22
CA SER A 101 9.74 7.85 4.86
C SER A 101 9.90 7.74 3.34
N MET A 102 11.01 7.16 2.89
CA MET A 102 11.22 6.94 1.45
C MET A 102 10.14 6.03 0.86
N ALA A 103 9.72 4.99 1.59
CA ALA A 103 8.70 4.06 1.13
C ALA A 103 7.33 4.75 0.99
N ASP A 104 6.87 5.48 2.01
CA ASP A 104 5.57 6.16 1.95
C ASP A 104 5.57 7.27 0.91
N ALA A 105 6.70 7.97 0.74
CA ALA A 105 6.84 8.96 -0.32
C ALA A 105 6.79 8.33 -1.72
N GLN A 106 7.37 7.14 -1.92
CA GLN A 106 7.24 6.40 -3.19
C GLN A 106 5.79 5.97 -3.44
N ILE A 107 5.12 5.40 -2.43
CA ILE A 107 3.71 4.99 -2.54
C ILE A 107 2.83 6.21 -2.86
N ALA A 108 3.03 7.32 -2.14
CA ALA A 108 2.30 8.56 -2.36
C ALA A 108 2.57 9.13 -3.76
N ALA A 109 3.81 9.06 -4.23
CA ALA A 109 4.18 9.56 -5.55
C ALA A 109 3.56 8.75 -6.69
N ILE A 110 3.52 7.42 -6.56
CA ILE A 110 2.78 6.53 -7.47
C ILE A 110 1.29 6.88 -7.44
N CYS A 111 0.72 7.10 -6.25
CA CYS A 111 -0.69 7.50 -6.19
C CYS A 111 -0.95 8.83 -6.91
N ARG A 112 -0.04 9.81 -6.80
CA ARG A 112 -0.15 11.09 -7.53
C ARG A 112 -0.04 10.92 -9.03
N SER A 113 0.92 10.14 -9.54
CA SER A 113 1.13 9.98 -10.98
C SER A 113 -0.09 9.35 -11.67
N HIS A 114 -0.82 8.49 -10.97
CA HIS A 114 -2.00 7.81 -11.50
C HIS A 114 -3.34 8.38 -11.03
N ALA A 115 -3.35 9.52 -10.31
CA ALA A 115 -4.55 10.06 -9.67
C ALA A 115 -5.32 9.00 -8.83
N ALA A 116 -4.59 8.13 -8.15
CA ALA A 116 -5.12 7.05 -7.34
C ALA A 116 -5.37 7.49 -5.88
N ILE A 117 -6.21 6.71 -5.21
CA ILE A 117 -6.45 6.81 -3.76
C ILE A 117 -5.51 5.82 -3.07
N VAL A 118 -4.88 6.22 -1.97
CA VAL A 118 -4.15 5.28 -1.10
C VAL A 118 -5.07 4.76 0.01
N ALA A 119 -5.21 3.45 0.12
CA ALA A 119 -5.86 2.79 1.24
C ALA A 119 -4.79 2.40 2.27
N THR A 120 -4.83 2.99 3.45
CA THR A 120 -3.82 2.80 4.52
C THR A 120 -4.46 2.87 5.89
N ARG A 121 -3.87 2.20 6.89
CA ARG A 121 -4.22 2.40 8.30
C ARG A 121 -3.46 3.56 8.95
N ASP A 122 -2.41 4.04 8.30
CA ASP A 122 -1.52 5.09 8.80
C ASP A 122 -1.79 6.41 8.06
N VAL A 123 -3.04 6.88 8.12
CA VAL A 123 -3.55 8.07 7.40
C VAL A 123 -2.66 9.32 7.61
N GLY A 124 -2.08 9.45 8.81
CA GLY A 124 -1.21 10.58 9.17
C GLY A 124 0.08 10.67 8.36
N ASP A 125 0.60 9.55 7.86
CA ASP A 125 1.86 9.48 7.12
C ASP A 125 1.70 10.07 5.72
N PHE A 126 0.50 9.95 5.15
CA PHE A 126 0.14 10.49 3.84
C PHE A 126 -0.41 11.93 3.90
N ALA A 127 -0.56 12.52 5.09
CA ALA A 127 -1.05 13.88 5.24
C ALA A 127 -0.14 14.91 4.52
N GLY A 128 -0.73 15.80 3.72
CA GLY A 128 0.04 16.84 3.02
C GLY A 128 0.88 16.32 1.83
N THR A 129 0.69 15.08 1.41
CA THR A 129 1.30 14.54 0.18
C THR A 129 0.54 14.97 -1.08
N GLY A 130 -0.72 15.41 -0.95
CA GLY A 130 -1.60 15.72 -2.07
C GLY A 130 -2.33 14.50 -2.65
N VAL A 131 -2.22 13.34 -1.99
CA VAL A 131 -2.92 12.10 -2.33
C VAL A 131 -4.24 12.02 -1.59
N ALA A 132 -5.28 11.48 -2.23
CA ALA A 132 -6.52 11.11 -1.56
C ALA A 132 -6.29 9.87 -0.70
N VAL A 133 -6.60 9.94 0.59
CA VAL A 133 -6.34 8.87 1.56
C VAL A 133 -7.66 8.29 2.04
N LEU A 134 -7.71 6.97 2.15
CA LEU A 134 -8.85 6.20 2.64
C LEU A 134 -8.38 5.27 3.76
N ASP A 135 -9.08 5.30 4.91
CA ASP A 135 -8.91 4.29 5.95
C ASP A 135 -9.97 3.19 5.77
N PRO A 136 -9.58 1.93 5.51
CA PRO A 136 -10.54 0.83 5.31
C PRO A 136 -11.31 0.45 6.58
N ARG A 137 -10.91 0.93 7.76
CA ARG A 137 -11.63 0.72 9.02
C ARG A 137 -12.77 1.70 9.23
N GLU A 138 -12.76 2.82 8.52
CA GLU A 138 -13.78 3.85 8.65
C GLU A 138 -14.97 3.59 7.70
N PRO A 139 -16.21 3.85 8.14
CA PRO A 139 -17.37 3.71 7.29
C PRO A 139 -17.28 4.69 6.11
N GLN A 140 -17.27 4.15 4.90
CA GLN A 140 -17.26 4.96 3.69
C GLN A 140 -18.63 5.61 3.47
N PRO A 141 -18.71 6.91 3.13
CA PRO A 141 -19.98 7.52 2.76
C PRO A 141 -20.53 6.80 1.53
N SER A 142 -21.78 6.36 1.61
CA SER A 142 -22.47 5.70 0.49
C SER A 142 -22.54 6.67 -0.68
N VAL A 143 -21.76 6.40 -1.73
CA VAL A 143 -21.92 7.11 -3.01
C VAL A 143 -23.20 6.59 -3.64
N LYS A 144 -24.26 7.40 -3.60
CA LYS A 144 -25.49 7.19 -4.38
C LYS A 144 -25.23 7.45 -5.86
#